data_AF-A0A7C9EVT9-F1
#
_entry.id   AF-A0A7C9EVT9-F1
#
_cell.length_a   1.000
_cell.length_b   1.000
_cell.length_c   1.000
_cell.angle_alpha   90.00
_cell.angle_beta   90.00
_cell.angle_gamma   90.00
#
_symmetry.space_group_name_H-M   'P 1'
#
loop_
_entity.id
_entity.type
_entity.pdbx_description
1 polymer ?
#
loop_
_entity_poly.entity_id
_entity_poly.type
_entity_poly.pdbx_seq_one_letter_code
_entity_poly.pdbx_strand_id
1 'polypeptide(L)'
;LEKQDTDKESMWQQLLPEAAYLRLKESETGLIKKSPDELIEMAHKYYADTALPKLVADFGSLELSPVDGRTLTDFMHTRGLQMCSLGRVVELADKLPHVQSLCVHEMIVRAYKHILQAVIAAVDDAADLAGAIAACLNVLLGTPSSATADTESANDDKLKWKWVETFLLKRFSWLWKHESCEDLRKFPILRGLSHKVGLELVPRDYEVDTACPFKSSDIISMIPVYKHVACSSADGRTLLESSKTSLDKGKLEDAVNYGTKALSKLVFVCGPYHRMTAGAYSLLAVVLYHTGDFNQATIYQQKALDINERELGLDHPDTMKSYGDLAVFYYRLQHTELA
;
A
#
# COMPACT_ATOMS: atom_id res chain seq x y z
N LEU A 1 39.64 31.23 -1.63
CA LEU A 1 38.97 30.24 -0.76
C LEU A 1 38.18 30.96 0.32
N GLU A 2 38.81 31.67 1.26
CA GLU A 2 38.08 32.40 2.33
C GLU A 2 37.04 33.41 1.83
N LYS A 3 37.35 34.18 0.78
CA LYS A 3 36.40 35.15 0.19
C LYS A 3 35.17 34.52 -0.48
N GLN A 4 35.32 33.31 -1.03
CA GLN A 4 34.21 32.58 -1.65
C GLN A 4 33.34 31.89 -0.59
N ASP A 5 33.94 31.44 0.51
CA ASP A 5 33.21 30.85 1.63
C ASP A 5 32.36 31.92 2.35
N THR A 6 32.88 33.14 2.52
CA THR A 6 32.10 34.26 3.10
C THR A 6 30.93 34.69 2.23
N ASP A 7 31.09 34.70 0.90
CA ASP A 7 30.02 35.05 -0.03
C ASP A 7 28.89 34.01 0.00
N LYS A 8 29.24 32.72 0.05
CA LYS A 8 28.27 31.61 0.17
C LYS A 8 27.54 31.62 1.52
N GLU A 9 28.22 31.93 2.62
CA GLU A 9 27.59 32.06 3.94
C GLU A 9 26.56 33.21 3.99
N SER A 10 26.89 34.35 3.37
CA SER A 10 25.98 35.50 3.29
C SER A 10 24.72 35.21 2.46
N MET A 11 24.87 34.41 1.40
CA MET A 11 23.76 33.96 0.55
C MET A 11 22.80 33.05 1.31
N TRP A 12 23.31 32.11 2.12
CA TRP A 12 22.46 31.23 2.93
C TRP A 12 21.66 31.98 4.01
N GLN A 13 22.21 33.07 4.57
CA GLN A 13 21.49 33.95 5.50
C GLN A 13 20.32 34.68 4.84
N GLN A 14 20.37 34.91 3.52
CA GLN A 14 19.27 35.52 2.76
C GLN A 14 18.20 34.51 2.34
N LEU A 15 18.59 33.25 2.09
CA LEU A 15 17.69 32.20 1.58
C LEU A 15 16.95 31.41 2.67
N LEU A 16 17.51 31.33 3.87
CA LEU A 16 16.97 30.51 4.97
C LEU A 16 16.46 31.40 6.11
N PRO A 17 15.37 31.00 6.80
CA PRO A 17 15.03 31.56 8.10
C PRO A 17 16.20 31.40 9.07
N GLU A 18 16.42 32.39 9.94
CA GLU A 18 17.56 32.44 10.88
C GLU A 18 17.70 31.16 11.72
N ALA A 19 16.58 30.59 12.18
CA ALA A 19 16.56 29.33 12.92
C ALA A 19 17.04 28.12 12.11
N ALA A 20 16.80 28.08 10.80
CA ALA A 20 17.28 26.99 9.93
C ALA A 20 18.76 27.15 9.59
N TYR A 21 19.22 28.40 9.40
CA TYR A 21 20.63 28.70 9.19
C TYR A 21 21.49 28.32 10.40
N LEU A 22 21.05 28.64 11.62
CA LEU A 22 21.75 28.26 12.85
C LEU A 22 21.88 26.75 12.99
N ARG A 23 20.80 25.99 12.77
CA ARG A 23 20.85 24.51 12.80
C ARG A 23 21.82 23.94 11.76
N LEU A 24 21.84 24.52 10.56
CA LEU A 24 22.77 24.10 9.51
C LEU A 24 24.22 24.38 9.94
N LYS A 25 24.47 25.49 10.64
CA LYS A 25 25.80 25.86 11.15
C LYS A 25 26.27 24.96 12.29
N GLU A 26 25.36 24.64 13.20
CA GLU A 26 25.59 23.71 14.31
C GLU A 26 25.79 22.26 13.84
N SER A 27 25.31 21.90 12.64
CA SER A 27 25.43 20.52 12.13
C SER A 27 26.86 20.09 11.77
N GLU A 28 27.81 21.04 11.64
CA GLU A 28 29.21 20.80 11.24
C GLU A 28 29.41 19.97 9.95
N THR A 29 28.36 19.77 9.16
CA THR A 29 28.35 18.93 7.95
C THR A 29 29.13 19.51 6.77
N GLY A 30 29.64 20.75 6.89
CA GLY A 30 30.32 21.47 5.81
C GLY A 30 29.41 21.89 4.65
N LEU A 31 28.10 21.64 4.73
CA LEU A 31 27.14 21.91 3.66
C LEU A 31 26.98 23.42 3.36
N ILE A 32 27.22 24.28 4.36
CA ILE A 32 27.12 25.74 4.20
C ILE A 32 28.12 26.29 3.19
N LYS A 33 29.26 25.62 3.03
CA LYS A 33 30.33 26.05 2.11
C LYS A 33 30.04 25.68 0.65
N LYS A 34 28.94 24.99 0.39
CA LYS A 34 28.54 24.53 -0.94
C LYS A 34 27.47 25.43 -1.53
N SER A 35 27.48 25.56 -2.85
CA SER A 35 26.41 26.29 -3.55
C SER A 35 25.10 25.49 -3.53
N PRO A 36 23.93 26.14 -3.73
CA PRO A 36 22.66 25.43 -3.80
C PRO A 36 22.66 24.36 -4.89
N ASP A 37 23.27 24.63 -6.05
CA ASP A 37 23.38 23.67 -7.16
C ASP A 37 24.24 22.46 -6.77
N GLU A 38 25.38 22.67 -6.10
CA GLU A 38 26.22 21.58 -5.57
C GLU A 38 25.46 20.75 -4.54
N LEU A 39 24.67 21.38 -3.66
CA LEU A 39 23.83 20.67 -2.70
C LEU A 39 22.74 19.86 -3.38
N ILE A 40 22.10 20.40 -4.41
CA ILE A 40 21.08 19.72 -5.20
C ILE A 40 21.70 18.50 -5.91
N GLU A 41 22.85 18.65 -6.54
CA GLU A 41 23.55 17.54 -7.20
C GLU A 41 23.92 16.44 -6.19
N MET A 42 24.46 16.81 -5.03
CA MET A 42 24.76 15.85 -3.98
C MET A 42 23.52 15.16 -3.43
N ALA A 43 22.39 15.87 -3.30
CA ALA A 43 21.14 15.28 -2.84
C ALA A 43 20.61 14.26 -3.85
N HIS A 44 20.63 14.59 -5.14
CA HIS A 44 20.26 13.64 -6.21
C HIS A 44 21.20 12.44 -6.24
N LYS A 45 22.51 12.66 -6.07
CA LYS A 45 23.51 11.60 -6.01
C LYS A 45 23.27 10.68 -4.82
N TYR A 46 23.05 11.23 -3.62
CA TYR A 46 22.70 10.43 -2.44
C TYR A 46 21.40 9.65 -2.65
N TYR A 47 20.39 10.28 -3.25
CA TYR A 47 19.12 9.64 -3.54
C TYR A 47 19.29 8.41 -4.46
N ALA A 48 20.00 8.58 -5.58
CA ALA A 48 20.18 7.54 -6.59
C ALA A 48 21.20 6.46 -6.18
N ASP A 49 22.33 6.86 -5.58
CA ASP A 49 23.47 5.96 -5.35
C ASP A 49 23.45 5.35 -3.95
N THR A 50 22.72 5.93 -2.99
CA THR A 50 22.70 5.46 -1.60
C THR A 50 21.30 5.10 -1.12
N ALA A 51 20.34 6.01 -1.22
CA ALA A 51 19.04 5.83 -0.60
C ALA A 51 18.21 4.69 -1.25
N LEU A 52 18.13 4.65 -2.59
CA LEU A 52 17.43 3.58 -3.31
C LEU A 52 18.13 2.21 -3.19
N PRO A 53 19.46 2.09 -3.41
CA PRO A 53 20.14 0.81 -3.23
C PRO A 53 20.04 0.29 -1.81
N LYS A 54 20.09 1.17 -0.79
CA LYS A 54 19.88 0.77 0.61
C LYS A 54 18.48 0.21 0.84
N LEU A 55 17.44 0.83 0.28
CA LEU A 55 16.08 0.26 0.37
C LEU A 55 16.02 -1.15 -0.21
N VAL A 56 16.61 -1.37 -1.39
CA VAL A 56 16.62 -2.68 -2.04
C VAL A 56 17.47 -3.69 -1.27
N ALA A 57 18.59 -3.27 -0.70
CA ALA A 57 19.41 -4.10 0.18
C ALA A 57 18.60 -4.57 1.40
N ASP A 58 17.80 -3.68 2.00
CA ASP A 58 16.97 -4.00 3.16
C ASP A 58 15.78 -4.91 2.80
N PHE A 59 15.30 -4.85 1.55
CA PHE A 59 14.40 -5.87 1.00
C PHE A 59 15.09 -7.22 0.82
N GLY A 60 16.34 -7.23 0.35
CA GLY A 60 17.14 -8.44 0.18
C GLY A 60 17.56 -9.10 1.49
N SER A 61 17.76 -8.32 2.55
CA SER A 61 18.09 -8.82 3.89
C SER A 61 16.87 -9.22 4.72
N LEU A 62 15.65 -8.98 4.21
CA LEU A 62 14.38 -9.19 4.90
C LEU A 62 14.20 -8.32 6.16
N GLU A 63 15.01 -7.27 6.34
CA GLU A 63 14.75 -6.26 7.36
C GLU A 63 13.42 -5.53 7.10
N LEU A 64 13.15 -5.28 5.81
CA LEU A 64 11.86 -4.82 5.32
C LEU A 64 11.35 -5.83 4.29
N SER A 65 10.09 -6.25 4.41
CA SER A 65 9.49 -7.13 3.42
C SER A 65 8.14 -6.55 2.99
N PRO A 66 8.07 -5.89 1.82
CA PRO A 66 6.81 -5.35 1.33
C PRO A 66 5.93 -6.50 0.86
N VAL A 67 4.73 -6.56 1.41
CA VAL A 67 3.74 -7.61 1.13
C VAL A 67 2.81 -7.19 -0.01
N ASP A 68 2.47 -5.91 -0.04
CA ASP A 68 1.47 -5.32 -0.91
C ASP A 68 1.87 -3.88 -1.31
N GLY A 69 1.13 -3.27 -2.24
CA GLY A 69 1.43 -1.93 -2.73
C GLY A 69 1.36 -0.86 -1.62
N ARG A 70 0.58 -1.11 -0.55
CA ARG A 70 0.46 -0.21 0.60
C ARG A 70 1.70 -0.24 1.48
N THR A 71 2.13 -1.43 1.93
CA THR A 71 3.36 -1.60 2.71
C THR A 71 4.59 -1.12 1.94
N LEU A 72 4.65 -1.37 0.63
CA LEU A 72 5.68 -0.79 -0.25
C LEU A 72 5.68 0.75 -0.21
N THR A 73 4.49 1.36 -0.31
CA THR A 73 4.34 2.82 -0.23
C THR A 73 4.78 3.36 1.13
N ASP A 74 4.44 2.66 2.22
CA ASP A 74 4.80 3.06 3.57
C ASP A 74 6.32 2.99 3.78
N PHE A 75 7.00 1.94 3.29
CA PHE A 75 8.45 1.84 3.36
C PHE A 75 9.17 2.92 2.55
N MET A 76 8.66 3.23 1.36
CA MET A 76 9.17 4.35 0.54
C MET A 76 9.05 5.68 1.29
N HIS A 77 7.85 5.99 1.80
CA HIS A 77 7.60 7.26 2.48
C HIS A 77 8.34 7.38 3.82
N THR A 78 8.46 6.30 4.59
CA THR A 78 9.21 6.30 5.86
C THR A 78 10.68 6.67 5.66
N ARG A 79 11.23 6.37 4.47
CA ARG A 79 12.61 6.73 4.10
C ARG A 79 12.72 8.05 3.32
N GLY A 80 11.62 8.80 3.19
CA GLY A 80 11.59 10.04 2.40
C GLY A 80 11.76 9.81 0.90
N LEU A 81 11.53 8.59 0.41
CA LEU A 81 11.66 8.26 -1.00
C LEU A 81 10.36 8.57 -1.75
N GLN A 82 10.50 9.10 -2.95
CA GLN A 82 9.40 9.45 -3.83
C GLN A 82 8.91 8.23 -4.61
N MET A 83 7.58 8.09 -4.72
CA MET A 83 7.00 6.97 -5.48
C MET A 83 7.37 6.97 -6.98
N CYS A 84 7.80 8.10 -7.56
CA CYS A 84 8.26 8.15 -8.95
C CYS A 84 9.53 7.32 -9.19
N SER A 85 10.34 7.05 -8.16
CA SER A 85 11.55 6.25 -8.31
C SER A 85 11.31 4.75 -8.29
N LEU A 86 10.05 4.28 -8.30
CA LEU A 86 9.72 2.84 -8.37
C LEU A 86 10.35 2.17 -9.60
N GLY A 87 10.42 2.85 -10.75
CA GLY A 87 11.08 2.29 -11.94
C GLY A 87 12.56 1.97 -11.67
N ARG A 88 13.27 2.87 -11.00
CA ARG A 88 14.66 2.64 -10.59
C ARG A 88 14.79 1.53 -9.52
N VAL A 89 13.81 1.42 -8.62
CA VAL A 89 13.77 0.31 -7.63
C VAL A 89 13.65 -1.04 -8.34
N VAL A 90 12.83 -1.15 -9.39
CA VAL A 90 12.70 -2.37 -10.20
C VAL A 90 14.04 -2.76 -10.84
N GLU A 91 14.77 -1.79 -11.40
CA GLU A 91 16.10 -2.03 -12.00
C GLU A 91 17.13 -2.51 -10.97
N LEU A 92 17.12 -1.93 -9.78
CA LEU A 92 18.04 -2.28 -8.70
C LEU A 92 17.69 -3.62 -8.03
N ALA A 93 16.42 -4.04 -8.09
CA ALA A 93 15.91 -5.27 -7.49
C ALA A 93 16.01 -6.49 -8.43
N ASP A 94 17.03 -6.55 -9.30
CA ASP A 94 17.25 -7.61 -10.29
C ASP A 94 17.22 -9.04 -9.71
N LYS A 95 17.69 -9.21 -8.47
CA LYS A 95 17.72 -10.49 -7.74
C LYS A 95 16.46 -10.77 -6.93
N LEU A 96 15.47 -9.87 -6.95
CA LEU A 96 14.27 -9.94 -6.12
C LEU A 96 13.01 -9.88 -7.00
N PRO A 97 12.65 -10.98 -7.69
CA PRO A 97 11.54 -10.99 -8.64
C PRO A 97 10.19 -10.65 -8.00
N HIS A 98 10.00 -11.01 -6.73
CA HIS A 98 8.80 -10.63 -5.97
C HIS A 98 8.66 -9.12 -5.81
N VAL A 99 9.76 -8.42 -5.47
CA VAL A 99 9.79 -6.97 -5.30
C VAL A 99 9.59 -6.27 -6.63
N GLN A 100 10.21 -6.78 -7.71
CA GLN A 100 10.00 -6.26 -9.06
C GLN A 100 8.53 -6.35 -9.47
N SER A 101 7.92 -7.53 -9.32
CA SER A 101 6.50 -7.75 -9.61
C SER A 101 5.62 -6.79 -8.80
N LEU A 102 5.89 -6.63 -7.50
CA LEU A 102 5.12 -5.73 -6.65
C LEU A 102 5.22 -4.26 -7.07
N CYS A 103 6.44 -3.79 -7.39
CA CYS A 103 6.66 -2.44 -7.86
C CYS A 103 5.95 -2.19 -9.19
N VAL A 104 6.00 -3.15 -10.12
CA VAL A 104 5.29 -3.09 -11.40
C VAL A 104 3.77 -3.00 -11.20
N HIS A 105 3.20 -3.86 -10.35
CA HIS A 105 1.78 -3.80 -10.01
C HIS A 105 1.39 -2.44 -9.43
N GLU A 106 2.16 -1.91 -8.46
CA GLU A 106 1.85 -0.62 -7.84
C GLU A 106 1.98 0.55 -8.82
N MET A 107 2.93 0.50 -9.76
CA MET A 107 3.03 1.49 -10.85
C MET A 107 1.82 1.45 -11.78
N ILE A 108 1.39 0.25 -12.21
CA ILE A 108 0.20 0.05 -13.07
C ILE A 108 -1.05 0.56 -12.37
N VAL A 109 -1.29 0.16 -11.12
CA VAL A 109 -2.45 0.61 -10.34
C VAL A 109 -2.45 2.14 -10.21
N ARG A 110 -1.29 2.77 -9.97
CA ARG A 110 -1.16 4.23 -9.88
C ARG A 110 -1.37 4.96 -11.19
N ALA A 111 -1.09 4.33 -12.32
CA ALA A 111 -1.36 4.86 -13.65
C ALA A 111 -2.83 4.69 -14.00
N TYR A 112 -3.31 3.46 -13.93
CA TYR A 112 -4.63 3.06 -14.39
C TYR A 112 -5.77 3.66 -13.57
N LYS A 113 -5.54 3.97 -12.29
CA LYS A 113 -6.55 4.67 -11.49
C LYS A 113 -7.01 6.00 -12.11
N HIS A 114 -6.14 6.71 -12.83
CA HIS A 114 -6.50 7.99 -13.45
C HIS A 114 -7.41 7.78 -14.66
N ILE A 115 -7.18 6.71 -15.43
CA ILE A 115 -8.07 6.30 -16.52
C ILE A 115 -9.44 5.96 -15.92
N LEU A 116 -9.47 5.09 -14.92
CA LEU A 116 -10.72 4.67 -14.28
C LEU A 116 -11.48 5.85 -13.66
N GLN A 117 -10.79 6.77 -12.99
CA GLN A 117 -11.40 8.00 -12.47
C GLN A 117 -11.92 8.92 -13.57
N ALA A 118 -11.23 9.03 -14.71
CA ALA A 118 -11.71 9.80 -15.86
C ALA A 118 -12.95 9.16 -16.50
N VAL A 119 -12.99 7.83 -16.61
CA VAL A 119 -14.17 7.09 -17.08
C VAL A 119 -15.35 7.35 -16.15
N ILE A 120 -15.15 7.21 -14.83
CA ILE A 120 -16.19 7.49 -13.82
C ILE A 120 -16.70 8.92 -13.93
N ALA A 121 -15.81 9.90 -14.13
CA ALA A 121 -16.18 11.31 -14.23
C ALA A 121 -16.89 11.67 -15.55
N ALA A 122 -16.75 10.85 -16.59
CA ALA A 122 -17.35 11.06 -17.91
C ALA A 122 -18.74 10.42 -18.05
N VAL A 123 -19.17 9.60 -17.08
CA VAL A 123 -20.49 8.98 -17.10
C VAL A 123 -21.52 9.91 -16.48
N ASP A 124 -22.47 10.37 -17.30
CA ASP A 124 -23.55 11.27 -16.86
C ASP A 124 -24.71 10.52 -16.17
N ASP A 125 -25.00 9.28 -16.60
CA ASP A 125 -26.09 8.46 -16.04
C ASP A 125 -25.56 7.43 -15.03
N ALA A 126 -26.09 7.46 -13.81
CA ALA A 126 -25.75 6.51 -12.76
C ALA A 126 -26.07 5.06 -13.13
N ALA A 127 -27.03 4.81 -14.03
CA ALA A 127 -27.37 3.47 -14.51
C ALA A 127 -26.23 2.83 -15.33
N ASP A 128 -25.48 3.64 -16.08
CA ASP A 128 -24.40 3.18 -16.96
C ASP A 128 -23.04 3.10 -16.24
N LEU A 129 -22.93 3.68 -15.04
CA LEU A 129 -21.68 3.76 -14.29
C LEU A 129 -21.08 2.38 -14.00
N ALA A 130 -21.91 1.43 -13.55
CA ALA A 130 -21.46 0.07 -13.26
C ALA A 130 -20.97 -0.65 -14.52
N GLY A 131 -21.63 -0.44 -15.66
CA GLY A 131 -21.22 -0.96 -16.96
C GLY A 131 -19.90 -0.37 -17.43
N ALA A 132 -19.72 0.95 -17.31
CA ALA A 132 -18.50 1.65 -17.68
C ALA A 132 -17.29 1.22 -16.83
N ILE A 133 -17.48 1.07 -15.51
CA ILE A 133 -16.44 0.56 -14.60
C ILE A 133 -16.06 -0.86 -14.98
N ALA A 134 -17.03 -1.75 -15.19
CA ALA A 134 -16.77 -3.14 -15.57
C ALA A 134 -16.04 -3.24 -16.91
N ALA A 135 -16.47 -2.47 -17.92
CA ALA A 135 -15.78 -2.39 -19.21
C ALA A 135 -14.34 -1.89 -19.06
N CYS A 136 -14.11 -0.85 -18.23
CA CYS A 136 -12.77 -0.36 -17.95
C CYS A 136 -11.90 -1.44 -17.29
N LEU A 137 -12.41 -2.15 -16.26
CA LEU A 137 -11.67 -3.24 -15.62
C LEU A 137 -11.33 -4.39 -16.59
N ASN A 138 -12.25 -4.72 -17.50
CA ASN A 138 -12.04 -5.75 -18.53
C ASN A 138 -10.89 -5.40 -19.49
N VAL A 139 -10.67 -4.12 -19.80
CA VAL A 139 -9.52 -3.72 -20.65
C VAL A 139 -8.19 -4.05 -20.01
N LEU A 140 -8.07 -3.86 -18.69
CA LEU A 140 -6.81 -4.10 -17.98
C LEU A 140 -6.61 -5.57 -17.60
N LEU A 141 -7.68 -6.25 -17.20
CA LEU A 141 -7.62 -7.55 -16.54
C LEU A 141 -8.18 -8.70 -17.39
N GLY A 142 -8.97 -8.39 -18.41
CA GLY A 142 -9.46 -9.36 -19.37
C GLY A 142 -8.35 -9.82 -20.32
N THR A 143 -8.51 -11.01 -20.87
CA THR A 143 -7.61 -11.48 -21.93
C THR A 143 -7.95 -10.79 -23.26
N PRO A 144 -6.95 -10.38 -24.05
CA PRO A 144 -7.23 -9.81 -25.37
C PRO A 144 -7.87 -10.89 -26.25
N SER A 145 -9.16 -10.76 -26.54
CA SER A 145 -9.85 -11.69 -27.44
C SER A 145 -9.28 -11.53 -28.85
N SER A 146 -8.70 -12.60 -29.40
CA SER A 146 -8.34 -12.63 -30.83
C SER A 146 -9.55 -12.90 -31.73
N ALA A 147 -10.73 -13.10 -31.17
CA ALA A 147 -11.94 -13.47 -31.91
C ALA A 147 -12.99 -12.36 -31.77
N THR A 148 -13.28 -11.73 -32.92
CA THR A 148 -14.46 -10.91 -33.21
C THR A 148 -14.67 -9.69 -32.32
N ALA A 149 -13.78 -8.70 -32.42
CA ALA A 149 -14.08 -7.33 -31.99
C ALA A 149 -14.05 -6.42 -33.23
N ASP A 150 -15.09 -5.60 -33.39
CA ASP A 150 -15.15 -4.55 -34.41
C ASP A 150 -13.87 -3.71 -34.39
N THR A 151 -13.41 -3.27 -35.56
CA THR A 151 -12.12 -2.62 -35.78
C THR A 151 -11.91 -1.36 -34.93
N GLU A 152 -12.99 -0.78 -34.41
CA GLU A 152 -13.00 0.38 -33.50
C GLU A 152 -12.69 -0.01 -32.04
N SER A 153 -13.28 -1.09 -31.51
CA SER A 153 -13.05 -1.53 -30.11
C SER A 153 -11.60 -1.98 -29.89
N ALA A 154 -11.01 -2.67 -30.87
CA ALA A 154 -9.60 -3.10 -30.80
C ALA A 154 -8.62 -1.90 -30.85
N ASN A 155 -9.01 -0.82 -31.52
CA ASN A 155 -8.19 0.40 -31.61
C ASN A 155 -8.23 1.19 -30.29
N ASP A 156 -9.40 1.27 -29.65
CA ASP A 156 -9.58 1.92 -28.35
C ASP A 156 -8.79 1.22 -27.23
N ASP A 157 -8.76 -0.11 -27.22
CA ASP A 157 -7.99 -0.85 -26.22
C ASP A 157 -6.49 -0.65 -26.43
N LYS A 158 -6.02 -0.64 -27.68
CA LYS A 158 -4.64 -0.30 -28.03
C LYS A 158 -4.26 1.11 -27.59
N LEU A 159 -5.18 2.08 -27.69
CA LEU A 159 -4.96 3.44 -27.21
C LEU A 159 -4.88 3.52 -25.69
N LYS A 160 -5.74 2.81 -24.95
CA LYS A 160 -5.69 2.74 -23.48
C LYS A 160 -4.35 2.14 -23.00
N TRP A 161 -3.88 1.07 -23.64
CA TRP A 161 -2.57 0.47 -23.33
C TRP A 161 -1.41 1.44 -23.61
N LYS A 162 -1.42 2.11 -24.76
CA LYS A 162 -0.42 3.12 -25.12
C LYS A 162 -0.41 4.28 -24.11
N TRP A 163 -1.56 4.65 -23.55
CA TRP A 163 -1.63 5.65 -22.51
C TRP A 163 -0.93 5.18 -21.23
N VAL A 164 -1.17 3.93 -20.80
CA VAL A 164 -0.50 3.37 -19.62
C VAL A 164 1.01 3.33 -19.82
N GLU A 165 1.49 2.85 -20.96
CA GLU A 165 2.91 2.87 -21.32
C GLU A 165 3.50 4.28 -21.26
N THR A 166 2.81 5.25 -21.85
CA THR A 166 3.25 6.66 -21.87
C THR A 166 3.29 7.24 -20.45
N PHE A 167 2.30 6.91 -19.62
CA PHE A 167 2.25 7.36 -18.24
C PHE A 167 3.36 6.75 -17.40
N LEU A 168 3.61 5.45 -17.55
CA LEU A 168 4.69 4.74 -16.86
C LEU A 168 6.05 5.33 -17.23
N LEU A 169 6.28 5.59 -18.52
CA LEU A 169 7.50 6.20 -19.00
C LEU A 169 7.69 7.63 -18.46
N LYS A 170 6.65 8.48 -18.51
CA LYS A 170 6.76 9.87 -18.05
C LYS A 170 6.88 10.01 -16.54
N ARG A 171 6.18 9.16 -15.76
CA ARG A 171 6.10 9.31 -14.31
C ARG A 171 7.14 8.50 -13.55
N PHE A 172 7.50 7.33 -14.05
CA PHE A 172 8.41 6.40 -13.36
C PHE A 172 9.68 6.11 -14.15
N SER A 173 9.85 6.72 -15.34
CA SER A 173 10.96 6.44 -16.26
C SER A 173 11.09 4.95 -16.61
N TRP A 174 9.97 4.23 -16.59
CA TRP A 174 9.92 2.78 -16.79
C TRP A 174 9.34 2.44 -18.17
N LEU A 175 10.08 1.67 -18.96
CA LEU A 175 9.64 1.20 -20.28
C LEU A 175 8.99 -0.18 -20.12
N TRP A 176 7.66 -0.21 -20.16
CA TRP A 176 6.91 -1.45 -20.10
C TRP A 176 6.80 -2.09 -21.48
N LYS A 177 7.06 -3.40 -21.57
CA LYS A 177 6.86 -4.20 -22.78
C LYS A 177 5.54 -4.97 -22.67
N HIS A 178 4.73 -4.94 -23.73
CA HIS A 178 3.41 -5.56 -23.81
C HIS A 178 3.41 -7.09 -23.58
N GLU A 179 4.52 -7.77 -23.89
CA GLU A 179 4.71 -9.21 -23.65
C GLU A 179 4.66 -9.59 -22.16
N SER A 180 4.95 -8.65 -21.26
CA SER A 180 4.92 -8.87 -19.80
C SER A 180 3.52 -8.80 -19.20
N CYS A 181 2.46 -8.71 -20.02
CA CYS A 181 1.08 -8.65 -19.55
C CYS A 181 0.56 -10.03 -19.07
N GLU A 182 1.07 -11.13 -19.63
CA GLU A 182 0.71 -12.49 -19.21
C GLU A 182 1.26 -12.81 -17.80
N ASP A 183 2.38 -12.19 -17.42
CA ASP A 183 3.02 -12.38 -16.11
C ASP A 183 2.39 -11.55 -14.97
N LEU A 184 1.38 -10.71 -15.27
CA LEU A 184 0.76 -9.84 -14.27
C LEU A 184 -0.17 -10.62 -13.34
N ARG A 185 -0.01 -10.41 -12.03
CA ARG A 185 -0.97 -10.92 -11.06
C ARG A 185 -2.20 -10.01 -11.04
N LYS A 186 -3.25 -10.45 -11.73
CA LYS A 186 -4.51 -9.70 -11.93
C LYS A 186 -5.23 -9.36 -10.62
N PHE A 187 -5.30 -10.28 -9.66
CA PHE A 187 -6.01 -10.04 -8.38
C PHE A 187 -5.37 -8.94 -7.49
N PRO A 188 -4.04 -8.92 -7.27
CA PRO A 188 -3.39 -7.79 -6.60
C PRO A 188 -3.62 -6.44 -7.27
N ILE A 189 -3.64 -6.39 -8.60
CA ILE A 189 -3.92 -5.16 -9.36
C ILE A 189 -5.38 -4.72 -9.15
N LEU A 190 -6.34 -5.64 -9.26
CA LEU A 190 -7.75 -5.37 -8.99
C LEU A 190 -7.93 -4.82 -7.57
N ARG A 191 -7.37 -5.50 -6.57
CA ARG A 191 -7.41 -5.05 -5.16
C ARG A 191 -6.81 -3.66 -5.00
N GLY A 192 -5.64 -3.42 -5.58
CA GLY A 192 -4.98 -2.13 -5.55
C GLY A 192 -5.83 -1.02 -6.18
N LEU A 193 -6.49 -1.29 -7.30
CA LEU A 193 -7.39 -0.35 -7.98
C LEU A 193 -8.62 -0.06 -7.14
N SER A 194 -9.27 -1.11 -6.62
CA SER A 194 -10.42 -1.00 -5.74
C SER A 194 -10.11 -0.12 -4.53
N HIS A 195 -8.94 -0.25 -3.91
CA HIS A 195 -8.54 0.60 -2.78
C HIS A 195 -8.22 2.05 -3.17
N LYS A 196 -7.61 2.29 -4.34
CA LYS A 196 -7.21 3.65 -4.74
C LYS A 196 -8.35 4.46 -5.34
N VAL A 197 -9.33 3.81 -5.97
CA VAL A 197 -10.52 4.44 -6.55
C VAL A 197 -11.71 4.38 -5.59
N GLY A 198 -11.77 3.34 -4.75
CA GLY A 198 -12.84 3.09 -3.79
C GLY A 198 -13.97 2.24 -4.35
N LEU A 199 -13.65 1.17 -5.07
CA LEU A 199 -14.66 0.27 -5.64
C LEU A 199 -14.99 -0.87 -4.67
N GLU A 200 -16.27 -1.16 -4.48
CA GLU A 200 -16.76 -2.38 -3.83
C GLU A 200 -17.27 -3.35 -4.89
N LEU A 201 -16.67 -4.55 -4.91
CA LEU A 201 -16.98 -5.61 -5.87
C LEU A 201 -17.70 -6.77 -5.17
N VAL A 202 -18.54 -7.47 -5.90
CA VAL A 202 -19.20 -8.70 -5.42
C VAL A 202 -18.17 -9.78 -5.11
N PRO A 203 -18.22 -10.42 -3.93
CA PRO A 203 -17.39 -11.59 -3.67
C PRO A 203 -17.85 -12.76 -4.54
N ARG A 204 -17.08 -13.07 -5.57
CA ARG A 204 -17.27 -14.23 -6.45
C ARG A 204 -15.93 -14.72 -6.99
N ASP A 205 -15.93 -15.94 -7.49
CA ASP A 205 -14.80 -16.49 -8.22
C ASP A 205 -14.79 -15.91 -9.64
N TYR A 206 -13.89 -14.97 -9.90
CA TYR A 206 -13.75 -14.32 -11.21
C TYR A 206 -12.86 -15.15 -12.15
N GLU A 207 -13.40 -15.56 -13.29
CA GLU A 207 -12.65 -16.21 -14.38
C GLU A 207 -11.88 -15.16 -15.20
N VAL A 208 -10.71 -14.77 -14.69
CA VAL A 208 -9.87 -13.71 -15.28
C VAL A 208 -9.20 -14.10 -16.61
N ASP A 209 -9.34 -15.35 -17.06
CA ASP A 209 -8.81 -15.83 -18.34
C ASP A 209 -9.75 -15.56 -19.52
N THR A 210 -10.95 -15.04 -19.24
CA THR A 210 -11.93 -14.60 -20.24
C THR A 210 -11.68 -13.15 -20.65
N ALA A 211 -12.18 -12.75 -21.84
CA ALA A 211 -12.07 -11.38 -22.32
C ALA A 211 -12.86 -10.36 -21.46
N CYS A 212 -13.99 -10.78 -20.88
CA CYS A 212 -14.87 -9.93 -20.09
C CYS A 212 -15.15 -10.53 -18.71
N PRO A 213 -14.16 -10.57 -17.79
CA PRO A 213 -14.31 -11.16 -16.48
C PRO A 213 -15.27 -10.41 -15.55
N PHE A 214 -15.54 -9.13 -15.79
CA PHE A 214 -16.40 -8.26 -14.97
C PHE A 214 -17.68 -7.85 -15.71
N LYS A 215 -18.80 -7.85 -15.00
CA LYS A 215 -20.13 -7.42 -15.44
C LYS A 215 -20.60 -6.22 -14.62
N SER A 216 -21.58 -5.48 -15.11
CA SER A 216 -22.19 -4.36 -14.38
C SER A 216 -22.78 -4.80 -13.04
N SER A 217 -23.31 -6.01 -12.93
CA SER A 217 -23.82 -6.60 -11.69
C SER A 217 -22.75 -6.77 -10.60
N ASP A 218 -21.47 -6.72 -10.97
CA ASP A 218 -20.37 -7.02 -10.06
C ASP A 218 -19.91 -5.79 -9.28
N ILE A 219 -20.31 -4.60 -9.71
CA ILE A 219 -20.01 -3.34 -9.03
C ILE A 219 -21.13 -3.09 -8.02
N ILE A 220 -20.84 -3.28 -6.73
CA ILE A 220 -21.82 -3.07 -5.66
C ILE A 220 -21.98 -1.57 -5.39
N SER A 221 -20.86 -0.88 -5.19
CA SER A 221 -20.83 0.49 -4.69
C SER A 221 -19.49 1.13 -4.97
N MET A 222 -19.44 2.44 -4.82
CA MET A 222 -18.22 3.24 -4.87
C MET A 222 -18.15 4.18 -3.67
N ILE A 223 -17.04 4.16 -2.96
CA ILE A 223 -16.76 4.98 -1.78
C ILE A 223 -15.71 6.02 -2.17
N PRO A 224 -15.94 7.32 -1.95
CA PRO A 224 -14.96 8.35 -2.27
C PRO A 224 -13.69 8.19 -1.43
N VAL A 225 -12.54 8.01 -2.10
CA VAL A 225 -11.23 7.90 -1.43
C VAL A 225 -10.54 9.26 -1.38
N TYR A 226 -10.42 9.83 -0.18
CA TYR A 226 -9.71 11.08 0.01
C TYR A 226 -8.30 10.86 0.57
N LYS A 227 -7.27 11.24 -0.22
CA LYS A 227 -5.85 10.95 0.07
C LYS A 227 -5.34 11.48 1.42
N HIS A 228 -5.92 12.56 1.94
CA HIS A 228 -5.43 13.23 3.14
C HIS A 228 -6.25 12.93 4.41
N VAL A 229 -7.34 12.15 4.29
CA VAL A 229 -8.12 11.67 5.44
C VAL A 229 -7.69 10.24 5.68
N ALA A 230 -6.51 10.09 6.30
CA ALA A 230 -6.14 8.83 6.92
C ALA A 230 -6.79 8.81 8.31
N CYS A 231 -7.88 8.06 8.49
CA CYS A 231 -8.45 7.83 9.80
C CYS A 231 -7.45 6.99 10.61
N SER A 232 -6.59 7.68 11.35
CA SER A 232 -5.54 7.08 12.15
C SER A 232 -5.51 7.74 13.51
N SER A 233 -5.68 6.94 14.55
CA SER A 233 -5.49 7.39 15.93
C SER A 233 -4.04 7.15 16.35
N ALA A 234 -3.26 8.21 16.55
CA ALA A 234 -1.92 8.11 17.13
C ALA A 234 -1.99 7.51 18.54
N ASP A 235 -2.91 8.01 19.37
CA ASP A 235 -3.25 7.46 20.69
C ASP A 235 -3.62 5.97 20.65
N GLY A 236 -4.44 5.57 19.66
CA GLY A 236 -4.83 4.17 19.50
C GLY A 236 -3.61 3.28 19.24
N ARG A 237 -2.66 3.73 18.41
CA ARG A 237 -1.42 2.99 18.16
C ARG A 237 -0.53 2.91 19.37
N THR A 238 -0.33 4.01 20.08
CA THR A 238 0.54 4.02 21.27
C THR A 238 -0.02 3.12 22.37
N LEU A 239 -1.36 3.06 22.52
CA LEU A 239 -2.01 2.11 23.42
C LEU A 239 -1.85 0.65 22.96
N LEU A 240 -1.96 0.35 21.67
CA LEU A 240 -1.68 -1.00 21.15
C LEU A 240 -0.23 -1.42 21.39
N GLU A 241 0.72 -0.52 21.16
CA GLU A 241 2.13 -0.77 21.42
C GLU A 241 2.41 -0.97 22.92
N SER A 242 1.75 -0.18 23.77
CA SER A 242 1.78 -0.34 25.23
C SER A 242 1.18 -1.68 25.68
N SER A 243 0.10 -2.13 25.03
CA SER A 243 -0.50 -3.45 25.27
C SER A 243 0.47 -4.57 24.91
N LYS A 244 1.11 -4.49 23.74
CA LYS A 244 2.09 -5.48 23.28
C LYS A 244 3.30 -5.55 24.23
N THR A 245 3.88 -4.40 24.56
CA THR A 245 5.03 -4.37 25.49
C THR A 245 4.68 -4.85 26.90
N SER A 246 3.44 -4.68 27.36
CA SER A 246 2.96 -5.20 28.65
C SER A 246 2.79 -6.73 28.61
N LEU A 247 2.28 -7.25 27.49
CA LEU A 247 2.20 -8.69 27.23
C LEU A 247 3.61 -9.33 27.22
N ASP A 248 4.57 -8.71 26.53
CA ASP A 248 5.95 -9.18 26.48
C ASP A 248 6.61 -9.22 27.88
N LYS A 249 6.18 -8.33 28.79
CA LYS A 249 6.61 -8.30 30.19
C LYS A 249 5.84 -9.27 31.10
N GLY A 250 4.86 -10.00 30.57
CA GLY A 250 4.00 -10.92 31.33
C GLY A 250 2.94 -10.24 32.21
N LYS A 251 2.72 -8.93 32.07
CA LYS A 251 1.70 -8.18 32.81
C LYS A 251 0.35 -8.26 32.09
N LEU A 252 -0.35 -9.37 32.28
CA LEU A 252 -1.54 -9.69 31.51
C LEU A 252 -2.71 -8.74 31.77
N GLU A 253 -2.96 -8.34 33.02
CA GLU A 253 -4.06 -7.43 33.37
C GLU A 253 -3.88 -6.04 32.73
N ASP A 254 -2.66 -5.51 32.78
CA ASP A 254 -2.30 -4.25 32.12
C ASP A 254 -2.47 -4.36 30.60
N ALA A 255 -2.04 -5.48 30.01
CA ALA A 255 -2.19 -5.72 28.58
C ALA A 255 -3.67 -5.75 28.15
N VAL A 256 -4.55 -6.42 28.90
CA VAL A 256 -6.00 -6.41 28.62
C VAL A 256 -6.53 -4.97 28.70
N ASN A 257 -6.19 -4.23 29.76
CA ASN A 257 -6.66 -2.86 29.95
C ASN A 257 -6.24 -1.93 28.81
N TYR A 258 -4.97 -1.96 28.41
CA TYR A 258 -4.47 -1.19 27.28
C TYR A 258 -5.09 -1.64 25.95
N GLY A 259 -5.23 -2.95 25.72
CA GLY A 259 -5.83 -3.52 24.52
C GLY A 259 -7.29 -3.12 24.35
N THR A 260 -8.12 -3.22 25.39
CA THR A 260 -9.53 -2.81 25.35
C THR A 260 -9.69 -1.31 25.13
N LYS A 261 -8.87 -0.48 25.79
CA LYS A 261 -8.83 0.97 25.56
C LYS A 261 -8.44 1.29 24.12
N ALA A 262 -7.40 0.64 23.60
CA ALA A 262 -6.96 0.84 22.23
C ALA A 262 -8.05 0.47 21.23
N LEU A 263 -8.70 -0.69 21.41
CA LEU A 263 -9.81 -1.15 20.58
C LEU A 263 -10.95 -0.14 20.56
N SER A 264 -11.39 0.35 21.73
CA SER A 264 -12.48 1.33 21.81
C SER A 264 -12.15 2.64 21.06
N LYS A 265 -10.90 3.14 21.19
CA LYS A 265 -10.44 4.33 20.46
C LYS A 265 -10.37 4.09 18.95
N LEU A 266 -9.86 2.93 18.52
CA LEU A 266 -9.69 2.61 17.11
C LEU A 266 -11.03 2.36 16.41
N VAL A 267 -11.98 1.69 17.06
CA VAL A 267 -13.36 1.53 16.54
C VAL A 267 -14.02 2.90 16.38
N PHE A 268 -13.88 3.80 17.35
CA PHE A 268 -14.51 5.12 17.29
C PHE A 268 -13.90 6.03 16.21
N VAL A 269 -12.57 6.00 16.02
CA VAL A 269 -11.88 6.88 15.07
C VAL A 269 -11.82 6.31 13.65
N CYS A 270 -11.49 5.03 13.52
CA CYS A 270 -11.27 4.38 12.22
C CYS A 270 -12.52 3.66 11.69
N GLY A 271 -13.45 3.31 12.56
CA GLY A 271 -14.61 2.49 12.23
C GLY A 271 -14.38 0.99 12.53
N PRO A 272 -15.47 0.20 12.53
CA PRO A 272 -15.44 -1.21 12.92
C PRO A 272 -14.75 -2.11 11.89
N TYR A 273 -14.76 -1.75 10.60
CA TYR A 273 -14.22 -2.56 9.50
C TYR A 273 -12.83 -2.12 9.04
N HIS A 274 -12.12 -1.31 9.82
CA HIS A 274 -10.81 -0.81 9.41
C HIS A 274 -9.68 -1.79 9.81
N ARG A 275 -8.63 -1.89 8.98
CA ARG A 275 -7.42 -2.71 9.24
C ARG A 275 -6.83 -2.52 10.63
N MET A 276 -6.73 -1.28 11.11
CA MET A 276 -6.17 -1.02 12.46
C MET A 276 -7.05 -1.59 13.57
N THR A 277 -8.36 -1.63 13.36
CA THR A 277 -9.31 -2.27 14.27
C THR A 277 -9.14 -3.79 14.26
N ALA A 278 -8.90 -4.40 13.10
CA ALA A 278 -8.54 -5.82 12.99
C ALA A 278 -7.25 -6.14 13.77
N GLY A 279 -6.21 -5.29 13.64
CA GLY A 279 -4.98 -5.43 14.42
C GLY A 279 -5.20 -5.32 15.93
N ALA A 280 -6.11 -4.46 16.38
CA ALA A 280 -6.49 -4.35 17.78
C ALA A 280 -7.24 -5.59 18.29
N TYR A 281 -8.17 -6.13 17.50
CA TYR A 281 -8.87 -7.38 17.83
C TYR A 281 -7.90 -8.55 17.93
N SER A 282 -6.99 -8.72 16.97
CA SER A 282 -6.00 -9.80 16.97
C SER A 282 -5.06 -9.71 18.18
N LEU A 283 -4.55 -8.52 18.52
CA LEU A 283 -3.72 -8.35 19.71
C LEU A 283 -4.49 -8.69 20.99
N LEU A 284 -5.72 -8.21 21.13
CA LEU A 284 -6.55 -8.50 22.30
C LEU A 284 -6.89 -9.98 22.40
N ALA A 285 -7.14 -10.67 21.28
CA ALA A 285 -7.38 -12.10 21.24
C ALA A 285 -6.17 -12.90 21.78
N VAL A 286 -4.95 -12.53 21.36
CA VAL A 286 -3.72 -13.14 21.87
C VAL A 286 -3.54 -12.88 23.37
N VAL A 287 -3.79 -11.64 23.84
CA VAL A 287 -3.71 -11.32 25.27
C VAL A 287 -4.71 -12.18 26.07
N LEU A 288 -5.95 -12.29 25.60
CA LEU A 288 -6.99 -13.07 26.28
C LEU A 288 -6.66 -14.57 26.30
N TYR A 289 -6.09 -15.09 25.22
CA TYR A 289 -5.58 -16.45 25.17
C TYR A 289 -4.53 -16.71 26.26
N HIS A 290 -3.62 -15.77 26.49
CA HIS A 290 -2.64 -15.88 27.59
C HIS A 290 -3.26 -15.73 28.98
N THR A 291 -4.38 -15.02 29.13
CA THR A 291 -5.12 -14.95 30.40
C THR A 291 -5.97 -16.18 30.69
N GLY A 292 -6.20 -17.06 29.70
CA GLY A 292 -7.00 -18.27 29.83
C GLY A 292 -8.48 -18.13 29.41
N ASP A 293 -8.91 -16.96 28.93
CA ASP A 293 -10.25 -16.77 28.36
C ASP A 293 -10.25 -17.11 26.86
N PHE A 294 -10.23 -18.42 26.58
CA PHE A 294 -10.15 -18.95 25.22
C PHE A 294 -11.41 -18.67 24.39
N ASN A 295 -12.58 -18.60 25.02
CA ASN A 295 -13.84 -18.37 24.31
C ASN A 295 -13.90 -16.95 23.74
N GLN A 296 -13.55 -15.94 24.55
CA GLN A 296 -13.49 -14.56 24.05
C GLN A 296 -12.35 -14.36 23.05
N ALA A 297 -11.22 -15.02 23.25
CA ALA A 297 -10.10 -14.97 22.31
C ALA A 297 -10.53 -15.42 20.90
N THR A 298 -11.22 -16.56 20.79
CA THR A 298 -11.74 -17.07 19.51
C THR A 298 -12.73 -16.09 18.86
N ILE A 299 -13.64 -15.50 19.63
CA ILE A 299 -14.62 -14.53 19.11
C ILE A 299 -13.92 -13.28 18.55
N TYR A 300 -12.92 -12.73 19.25
CA TYR A 300 -12.20 -11.56 18.75
C TYR A 300 -11.28 -11.89 17.58
N GLN A 301 -10.68 -13.09 17.55
CA GLN A 301 -9.88 -13.53 16.43
C GLN A 301 -10.74 -13.72 15.16
N GLN A 302 -11.95 -14.29 15.30
CA GLN A 302 -12.89 -14.38 14.18
C GLN A 302 -13.26 -13.00 13.64
N LYS A 303 -13.55 -12.02 14.51
CA LYS A 303 -13.81 -10.64 14.07
C LYS A 303 -12.62 -10.00 13.35
N ALA A 304 -11.39 -10.27 13.80
CA ALA A 304 -10.19 -9.80 13.12
C ALA A 304 -10.06 -10.44 11.73
N LEU A 305 -10.36 -11.74 11.63
CA LEU A 305 -10.33 -12.48 10.37
C LEU A 305 -11.33 -11.92 9.36
N ASP A 306 -12.60 -11.76 9.76
CA ASP A 306 -13.66 -11.24 8.86
C ASP A 306 -13.30 -9.87 8.27
N ILE A 307 -12.62 -9.01 9.06
CA ILE A 307 -12.15 -7.71 8.58
C ILE A 307 -10.96 -7.87 7.62
N ASN A 308 -9.99 -8.72 7.95
CA ASN A 308 -8.82 -8.96 7.12
C ASN A 308 -9.19 -9.59 5.77
N GLU A 309 -10.17 -10.50 5.73
CA GLU A 309 -10.67 -11.07 4.48
C GLU A 309 -11.30 -10.00 3.59
N ARG A 310 -12.12 -9.11 4.17
CA ARG A 310 -12.76 -8.02 3.43
C ARG A 310 -11.75 -7.03 2.87
N GLU A 311 -10.78 -6.61 3.68
CA GLU A 311 -9.86 -5.53 3.30
C GLU A 311 -8.64 -6.04 2.51
N LEU A 312 -8.06 -7.17 2.90
CA LEU A 312 -6.78 -7.65 2.36
C LEU A 312 -6.94 -8.83 1.41
N GLY A 313 -8.03 -9.59 1.51
CA GLY A 313 -8.25 -10.83 0.78
C GLY A 313 -7.59 -12.07 1.42
N LEU A 314 -7.89 -13.24 0.86
CA LEU A 314 -7.46 -14.55 1.36
C LEU A 314 -5.96 -14.82 1.17
N ASP A 315 -5.36 -14.26 0.12
CA ASP A 315 -3.96 -14.42 -0.27
C ASP A 315 -2.98 -13.56 0.55
N HIS A 316 -3.49 -12.65 1.40
CA HIS A 316 -2.64 -11.76 2.18
C HIS A 316 -2.05 -12.48 3.41
N PRO A 317 -0.75 -12.31 3.73
CA PRO A 317 -0.12 -13.00 4.86
C PRO A 317 -0.74 -12.65 6.22
N ASP A 318 -1.23 -11.42 6.43
CA ASP A 318 -1.96 -11.06 7.66
C ASP A 318 -3.26 -11.90 7.83
N THR A 319 -3.96 -12.20 6.72
CA THR A 319 -5.16 -13.05 6.72
C THR A 319 -4.79 -14.51 6.99
N MET A 320 -3.74 -15.03 6.31
CA MET A 320 -3.23 -16.37 6.56
C MET A 320 -2.77 -16.58 8.01
N LYS A 321 -2.08 -15.58 8.57
CA LYS A 321 -1.71 -15.57 9.99
C LYS A 321 -2.96 -15.60 10.87
N SER A 322 -3.98 -14.81 10.53
CA SER A 322 -5.23 -14.76 11.32
C SER A 322 -5.94 -16.11 11.36
N TYR A 323 -5.93 -16.85 10.25
CA TYR A 323 -6.39 -18.24 10.16
C TYR A 323 -5.56 -19.19 11.03
N GLY A 324 -4.24 -19.09 10.97
CA GLY A 324 -3.34 -19.90 11.80
C GLY A 324 -3.55 -19.67 13.30
N ASP A 325 -3.69 -18.41 13.71
CA ASP A 325 -3.99 -18.05 15.11
C ASP A 325 -5.35 -18.62 15.56
N LEU A 326 -6.36 -18.56 14.68
CA LEU A 326 -7.69 -19.11 14.95
C LEU A 326 -7.67 -20.64 15.11
N ALA A 327 -6.93 -21.36 14.26
CA ALA A 327 -6.75 -22.80 14.35
C ALA A 327 -6.12 -23.21 15.69
N VAL A 328 -5.11 -22.47 16.16
CA VAL A 328 -4.49 -22.70 17.48
C VAL A 328 -5.51 -22.52 18.61
N PHE A 329 -6.40 -21.54 18.51
CA PHE A 329 -7.43 -21.30 19.53
C PHE A 329 -8.49 -22.40 19.53
N TYR A 330 -8.96 -22.86 18.37
CA TYR A 330 -9.89 -23.99 18.27
C TYR A 330 -9.30 -25.30 18.78
N TYR A 331 -8.02 -25.56 18.49
CA TYR A 331 -7.32 -26.74 19.00
C TYR A 331 -7.33 -26.78 20.54
N ARG A 332 -7.13 -25.62 21.18
CA ARG A 332 -7.19 -25.53 22.66
C ARG A 332 -8.58 -25.72 23.23
N LEU A 333 -9.61 -25.32 22.49
CA LEU A 333 -11.01 -25.57 22.84
C LEU A 333 -11.47 -27.01 22.53
N GLN A 334 -10.57 -27.88 22.05
CA GLN A 334 -10.86 -29.26 21.62
C GLN A 334 -11.84 -29.35 20.43
N HIS A 335 -12.01 -28.26 19.68
CA HIS A 335 -12.77 -28.26 18.43
C HIS A 335 -11.87 -28.65 17.26
N THR A 336 -11.45 -29.91 17.22
CA THR A 336 -10.45 -30.40 16.25
C THR A 336 -10.94 -30.44 14.80
N GLU A 337 -12.25 -30.38 14.56
CA GLU A 337 -12.80 -30.32 13.20
C GLU A 337 -12.73 -28.90 12.60
N LEU A 338 -12.70 -27.87 13.45
CA LEU A 338 -12.62 -26.46 13.05
C LEU A 338 -11.18 -25.93 13.06
N ALA A 339 -10.25 -26.67 13.68
CA ALA A 339 -8.83 -26.34 13.81
C ALA A 339 -8.02 -26.89 12.62
#